data_AF-A0A943BEE2-F1
#
_entry.id   AF-A0A943BEE2-F1
#
_cell.length_a   1.000
_cell.length_b   1.000
_cell.length_c   1.000
_cell.angle_alpha   90.00
_cell.angle_beta   90.00
_cell.angle_gamma   90.00
#
_symmetry.space_group_name_H-M   'P 1'
#
loop_
_entity.id
_entity.type
_entity.pdbx_description
1 polymer ?
#
loop_
_entity_poly.entity_id
_entity_poly.type
_entity_poly.pdbx_seq_one_letter_code
_entity_poly.pdbx_strand_id
1 'polypeptide(L)' 'MKKRASVPIAKERLKSLLISDRICCTETAMEQLEKELYLILSRYIEITKEEFEVQVTHTHIHIKLTGEEI' A
#
# COMPACT_ATOMS: atom_id res chain seq x y z
N MET A 1 14.02 -30.54 -14.57
CA MET A 1 12.62 -30.25 -14.19
C MET A 1 12.20 -28.98 -14.90
N LYS A 2 11.17 -28.99 -15.76
CA LYS A 2 10.72 -27.78 -16.47
C LYS A 2 10.27 -26.75 -15.43
N LYS A 3 10.89 -25.56 -15.40
CA LYS A 3 10.42 -24.42 -14.58
C LYS A 3 8.92 -24.30 -14.84
N ARG A 4 8.10 -24.54 -13.81
CA ARG A 4 6.65 -24.66 -13.97
C ARG A 4 6.15 -23.29 -14.43
N ALA A 5 5.57 -23.21 -15.63
CA ALA A 5 4.99 -21.99 -16.19
C ALA A 5 3.95 -21.31 -15.26
N SER A 6 3.50 -22.01 -14.22
CA SER A 6 2.67 -21.49 -13.13
C SER A 6 3.36 -20.45 -12.24
N VAL A 7 4.69 -20.43 -12.13
CA VAL A 7 5.42 -19.49 -11.26
C VAL A 7 5.23 -18.02 -11.68
N PRO A 8 5.47 -17.63 -12.96
CA PRO A 8 5.23 -16.26 -13.39
C PRO A 8 3.75 -15.85 -13.25
N ILE A 9 2.82 -16.77 -13.56
CA ILE A 9 1.37 -16.53 -13.42
C ILE A 9 0.99 -16.29 -11.94
N ALA A 10 1.53 -17.09 -11.02
CA ALA A 10 1.29 -16.91 -9.59
C ALA A 10 1.88 -15.59 -9.07
N LYS A 11 3.06 -15.18 -9.58
CA LYS A 11 3.70 -13.90 -9.24
C LYS A 11 2.86 -12.71 -9.69
N GLU A 12 2.34 -12.76 -10.90
CA GLU A 12 1.48 -11.69 -11.45
C GLU A 12 0.16 -11.57 -10.68
N ARG A 13 -0.47 -12.70 -10.36
CA ARG A 13 -1.68 -12.73 -9.53
C ARG A 13 -1.43 -12.21 -8.12
N LEU A 14 -0.32 -12.60 -7.50
CA LEU A 14 0.03 -12.13 -6.17
C LEU A 14 0.35 -10.64 -6.16
N LYS A 15 1.06 -10.13 -7.18
CA LYS A 15 1.30 -8.69 -7.35
C LYS A 15 -0.02 -7.93 -7.53
N SER A 16 -0.91 -8.42 -8.38
CA SER A 16 -2.23 -7.83 -8.58
C SER A 16 -3.05 -7.82 -7.29
N LEU A 17 -3.10 -8.93 -6.56
CA LEU A 17 -3.78 -9.03 -5.27
C LEU A 17 -3.19 -8.09 -4.23
N LEU A 18 -1.87 -7.98 -4.15
CA LEU A 18 -1.21 -7.05 -3.22
C LEU A 18 -1.44 -5.58 -3.61
N ILE A 19 -1.53 -5.29 -4.90
CA ILE A 19 -1.92 -3.96 -5.38
C ILE A 19 -3.40 -3.72 -5.03
N SER A 20 -4.31 -4.68 -5.27
CA SER A 20 -5.73 -4.60 -4.94
C SER A 20 -6.03 -4.48 -3.44
N ASP A 21 -5.31 -5.22 -2.60
CA ASP A 21 -5.42 -5.14 -1.14
C ASP A 21 -4.88 -3.80 -0.63
N ARG A 22 -3.85 -3.26 -1.29
CA ARG A 22 -3.34 -1.90 -1.08
C ARG A 22 -4.12 -0.82 -1.86
N ILE A 23 -5.09 -1.16 -2.72
CA ILE A 23 -5.91 -0.19 -3.47
C ILE A 23 -6.93 0.48 -2.55
N CYS A 24 -7.17 -0.04 -1.34
CA CYS A 24 -7.78 0.78 -0.28
C CYS A 24 -6.89 1.96 0.15
N CYS A 25 -5.64 2.04 -0.33
CA CYS A 25 -4.71 3.18 -0.20
C CYS A 25 -4.42 3.82 -1.58
N THR A 26 -5.42 3.98 -2.45
CA THR A 26 -5.24 4.87 -3.61
C THR A 26 -4.88 6.27 -3.15
N GLU A 27 -4.17 7.05 -3.98
CA GLU A 27 -3.84 8.46 -3.66
C GLU A 27 -5.09 9.23 -3.21
N THR A 28 -6.21 9.07 -3.92
CA THR A 28 -7.50 9.66 -3.55
C THR A 28 -8.03 9.18 -2.20
N ALA A 29 -7.93 7.89 -1.88
CA ALA A 29 -8.36 7.37 -0.57
C ALA A 29 -7.45 7.88 0.57
N MET A 30 -6.15 8.04 0.30
CA MET A 30 -5.20 8.57 1.26
C MET A 30 -5.40 10.06 1.52
N GLU A 31 -5.66 10.86 0.48
CA GLU A 31 -6.04 12.27 0.61
C GLU A 31 -7.35 12.45 1.41
N GLN A 32 -8.33 11.59 1.14
CA GLN A 32 -9.60 11.59 1.89
C GLN A 32 -9.37 11.24 3.36
N LEU A 33 -8.56 10.22 3.63
CA LEU A 33 -8.20 9.79 4.99
C LEU A 33 -7.46 10.90 5.74
N GLU A 34 -6.46 11.52 5.13
CA GLU A 34 -5.70 12.63 5.72
C GLU A 34 -6.64 13.79 6.09
N LYS A 35 -7.55 14.15 5.19
CA LYS A 35 -8.54 15.21 5.43
C LYS A 35 -9.51 14.85 6.57
N GLU A 36 -9.99 13.61 6.62
CA GLU A 36 -10.89 13.16 7.68
C GLU A 36 -10.20 13.18 9.05
N LEU A 37 -8.95 12.70 9.12
CA LEU A 37 -8.15 12.74 10.35
C LEU A 37 -7.97 14.18 10.86
N TYR A 38 -7.61 15.11 9.97
CA TYR A 38 -7.50 16.53 10.31
C TYR A 38 -8.81 17.08 10.89
N LEU A 39 -9.93 16.85 10.21
CA LEU A 39 -11.25 17.37 10.59
C LEU A 39 -11.78 16.78 11.91
N ILE A 40 -11.42 15.54 12.23
CA ILE A 40 -11.80 14.91 13.50
C ILE A 40 -10.96 15.50 14.63
N LEU A 41 -9.64 15.57 14.45
CA LEU A 41 -8.72 16.07 15.47
C LEU A 41 -8.94 17.55 15.77
N SER A 42 -9.25 18.36 14.76
CA SER A 42 -9.54 19.80 14.92
C SER A 42 -10.77 20.09 15.78
N ARG A 43 -11.61 19.08 16.09
CA ARG A 43 -12.75 19.23 17.01
C ARG A 43 -12.34 19.14 18.48
N TYR A 44 -11.19 18.54 18.76
CA TYR A 44 -10.71 18.25 20.10
C TYR A 44 -9.43 19.01 20.44
N ILE A 45 -8.67 19.43 19.43
CA ILE A 45 -7.36 20.05 19.54
C ILE A 45 -7.28 21.24 18.57
N GLU A 46 -6.72 22.36 19.02
CA GLU A 46 -6.40 23.49 18.15
C GLU A 46 -5.10 23.16 17.39
N ILE A 47 -5.23 22.89 16.09
CA ILE A 47 -4.12 22.54 15.19
C ILE A 47 -4.31 23.26 13.85
N THR A 48 -3.23 23.75 13.26
CA THR A 48 -3.25 24.30 11.90
C THR A 48 -2.84 23.25 10.86
N LYS A 49 -3.01 23.58 9.58
CA LYS A 49 -2.56 22.70 8.49
C LYS A 49 -1.04 22.58 8.42
N GLU A 50 -0.30 23.58 8.88
CA GLU A 50 1.16 23.51 8.92
C GLU A 50 1.67 22.59 10.04
N GLU A 51 0.84 22.35 11.07
CA GLU A 51 1.17 21.53 12.24
C GLU A 51 0.68 20.08 12.12
N PHE A 52 -0.08 19.76 11.06
CA PHE A 52 -0.66 18.45 10.83
C PHE A 52 -0.11 17.81 9.55
N GLU A 53 0.74 16.80 9.71
CA GLU A 53 1.34 16.04 8.61
C GLU A 53 1.04 14.54 8.78
N VAL A 54 0.59 13.88 7.72
CA VAL A 54 0.39 12.43 7.68
C VAL A 54 1.37 11.83 6.68
N GLN A 55 2.33 11.06 7.17
CA GLN A 55 3.27 10.33 6.32
C GLN A 55 2.91 8.85 6.23
N VAL A 56 2.84 8.33 5.00
CA VAL A 56 2.50 6.94 4.72
C VAL A 56 3.69 6.27 4.06
N THR A 57 4.31 5.32 4.77
CA THR A 57 5.50 4.63 4.27
C THR A 57 5.18 3.19 3.85
N HIS A 58 5.43 2.85 2.58
CA HIS A 58 5.36 1.47 2.11
C HIS A 58 6.74 0.80 2.21
N THR A 59 6.93 -0.03 3.23
CA THR A 59 8.23 -0.58 3.65
C THR A 59 8.82 -1.72 2.80
N HIS A 60 8.31 -1.97 1.59
CA HIS A 60 8.68 -3.07 0.66
C HIS A 60 7.94 -4.40 0.86
N ILE A 61 7.63 -5.06 -0.26
CA ILE A 61 7.17 -6.44 -0.31
C ILE A 61 8.21 -7.23 -1.10
N HIS A 62 8.97 -8.08 -0.42
CA HIS A 62 9.94 -8.95 -1.09
C HIS A 62 9.36 -10.36 -1.22
N ILE A 63 9.15 -10.80 -2.47
CA ILE A 63 8.56 -12.11 -2.78
C ILE A 63 9.63 -12.95 -3.47
N LYS A 64 10.15 -13.96 -2.76
CA LYS A 64 11.10 -14.94 -3.30
C LYS A 64 10.37 -16.28 -3.50
N LEU A 65 10.32 -16.78 -4.73
CA LEU A 65 9.68 -18.07 -5.05
C LEU A 65 10.76 -19.12 -5.36
N THR A 66 10.59 -20.34 -4.84
CA THR A 66 11.51 -21.45 -5.11
C THR A 66 11.46 -21.84 -6.59
N GLY A 67 12.62 -21.78 -7.28
CA GLY A 67 12.76 -22.17 -8.69
C GLY A 67 13.12 -21.05 -9.68
N GLU A 68 13.33 -19.82 -9.21
CA GLU A 68 14.05 -18.79 -9.98
C GLU A 68 15.54 -19.18 -10.05
N GLU A 69 16.09 -19.33 -11.27
CA GLU A 69 17.56 -19.33 -11.42
C GLU A 69 18.01 -17.86 -11.36
N ILE A 70 19.13 -17.63 -10.69
CA ILE A 70 19.76 -16.31 -10.49
C ILE A 70 20.13 -15.69 -11.84
#